data_AF-D7DJQ2-F1
#
_entry.id   AF-D7DJQ2-F1
#
_cell.length_a   1.000
_cell.length_b   1.000
_cell.length_c   1.000
_cell.angle_alpha   90.00
_cell.angle_beta   90.00
_cell.angle_gamma   90.00
#
_symmetry.space_group_name_H-M   'P 1'
#
loop_
_entity.id
_entity.type
_entity.pdbx_description
1 polymer ?
#
loop_
_entity_poly.entity_id
_entity_poly.type
_entity_poly.pdbx_seq_one_letter_code
_entity_poly.pdbx_strand_id
1 'polypeptide(L)'
;MSVLGNLELHKLLSREKIEERLIVTPLFNQDKQINEASIDIRLGNDFIVTRRGNLASLDPARQDVRESRYQTKHFVNFKEPFYLHPQELVLAGTLEYFRLPIDVAATVTSRSQWGRAGLVIATATAVHPGFCGTITLELLNLGEVPLVLYPGTCVAQIVFYECVGGTAYKGQMSHKTDAHFAGVSADMKMNDKEFWLPEQS
;
A
#
# COMPACT_ATOMS: atom_id res chain seq x y z
N MET A 1 -18.22 4.17 12.61
CA MET A 1 -17.52 4.14 11.31
C MET A 1 -18.37 3.29 10.38
N SER A 2 -19.10 3.90 9.45
CA SER A 2 -19.90 3.19 8.45
C SER A 2 -19.01 2.80 7.27
N VAL A 3 -19.12 1.55 6.82
CA VAL A 3 -18.47 1.07 5.59
C VAL A 3 -19.34 1.45 4.39
N LEU A 4 -18.71 1.93 3.31
CA LEU A 4 -19.41 2.25 2.08
C LEU A 4 -19.66 0.98 1.26
N GLY A 5 -20.93 0.60 1.13
CA GLY A 5 -21.37 -0.55 0.36
C GLY A 5 -21.36 -0.32 -1.15
N ASN A 6 -21.58 -1.38 -1.91
CA ASN A 6 -21.53 -1.44 -3.38
C ASN A 6 -22.23 -0.26 -4.06
N LEU A 7 -23.51 0.00 -3.73
CA LEU A 7 -24.28 1.09 -4.34
C LEU A 7 -23.62 2.46 -4.12
N GLU A 8 -23.02 2.69 -2.96
CA GLU A 8 -22.35 3.95 -2.64
C GLU A 8 -21.01 4.07 -3.36
N LEU A 9 -20.27 2.96 -3.50
CA LEU A 9 -19.04 2.93 -4.32
C LEU A 9 -19.33 3.31 -5.77
N HIS A 10 -20.42 2.79 -6.35
CA HIS A 10 -20.83 3.16 -7.71
C HIS A 10 -21.14 4.66 -7.84
N LYS A 11 -21.85 5.25 -6.86
CA LYS A 11 -22.10 6.71 -6.83
C LYS A 11 -20.81 7.51 -6.74
N LEU A 12 -19.87 7.11 -5.88
CA LEU A 12 -18.58 7.79 -5.73
C LEU A 12 -17.78 7.78 -7.04
N LEU A 13 -17.79 6.66 -7.76
CA LEU A 13 -17.12 6.49 -9.05
C LEU A 13 -17.78 7.32 -10.17
N SER A 14 -19.08 7.62 -10.05
CA SER A 14 -19.87 8.33 -11.07
C SER A 14 -20.08 9.83 -10.81
N ARG A 15 -19.56 10.40 -9.71
CA ARG A 15 -19.71 11.85 -9.40
C ARG A 15 -19.20 12.72 -10.56
N GLU A 16 -19.93 13.76 -10.96
CA GLU A 16 -19.56 14.55 -12.15
C GLU A 16 -18.22 15.28 -12.00
N LYS A 17 -18.02 15.97 -10.88
CA LYS A 17 -16.80 16.73 -10.58
C LYS A 17 -15.65 15.78 -10.26
N ILE A 18 -14.52 15.98 -10.93
CA ILE A 18 -13.37 15.08 -10.80
C ILE A 18 -12.77 15.13 -9.40
N GLU A 19 -12.86 16.26 -8.69
CA GLU A 19 -12.32 16.48 -7.35
C GLU A 19 -13.10 15.72 -6.27
N GLU A 20 -14.39 15.50 -6.51
CA GLU A 20 -15.31 14.79 -5.61
C GLU A 20 -15.43 13.30 -5.97
N ARG A 21 -14.96 12.89 -7.16
CA ARG A 21 -15.09 11.50 -7.68
C ARG A 21 -14.01 10.55 -7.18
N LEU A 22 -14.38 9.39 -6.65
CA LEU A 22 -13.41 8.31 -6.42
C LEU A 22 -12.84 7.85 -7.78
N ILE A 23 -11.51 7.88 -7.94
CA ILE A 23 -10.85 7.34 -9.13
C ILE A 23 -10.10 6.08 -8.74
N VAL A 24 -10.37 5.00 -9.46
CA VAL A 24 -9.59 3.76 -9.43
C VAL A 24 -9.31 3.40 -10.87
N THR A 25 -8.04 3.36 -11.26
CA THR A 25 -7.67 3.09 -12.65
C THR A 25 -6.37 2.27 -12.74
N PRO A 26 -6.33 1.16 -13.51
CA PRO A 26 -7.42 0.62 -14.32
C PRO A 26 -8.46 -0.18 -13.52
N LEU A 27 -9.75 0.03 -13.80
CA LEU A 27 -10.83 -0.90 -13.44
C LEU A 27 -11.18 -1.74 -14.68
N PHE A 28 -10.62 -2.95 -14.79
CA PHE A 28 -10.77 -3.78 -15.98
C PHE A 28 -12.17 -4.38 -16.12
N ASN A 29 -12.81 -4.72 -15.01
CA ASN A 29 -14.20 -5.19 -15.00
C ASN A 29 -14.86 -4.72 -13.70
N GLN A 30 -15.71 -3.71 -13.81
CA GLN A 30 -16.33 -3.08 -12.66
C GLN A 30 -17.25 -4.05 -11.90
N ASP A 31 -18.05 -4.84 -12.61
CA ASP A 31 -19.01 -5.78 -12.02
C ASP A 31 -18.35 -6.93 -11.24
N LYS A 32 -17.11 -7.27 -11.57
CA LYS A 32 -16.35 -8.34 -10.91
C LYS A 32 -15.33 -7.86 -9.89
N GLN A 33 -14.88 -6.60 -9.99
CA GLN A 33 -13.90 -6.03 -9.07
C GLN A 33 -14.53 -5.29 -7.90
N ILE A 34 -15.73 -4.72 -8.09
CA ILE A 34 -16.47 -4.07 -7.02
C ILE A 34 -17.34 -5.13 -6.36
N ASN A 35 -16.99 -5.48 -5.13
CA ASN A 35 -17.72 -6.44 -4.32
C ASN A 35 -18.84 -5.74 -3.53
N GLU A 36 -19.38 -6.40 -2.51
CA GLU A 36 -20.47 -5.88 -1.68
C GLU A 36 -20.09 -4.61 -0.90
N ALA A 37 -18.83 -4.48 -0.50
CA ALA A 37 -18.33 -3.36 0.31
C ALA A 37 -16.81 -3.08 0.13
N SER A 38 -16.22 -3.59 -0.95
CA SER A 38 -14.79 -3.44 -1.23
C SER A 38 -14.51 -3.42 -2.72
N ILE A 39 -13.31 -2.97 -3.09
CA ILE A 39 -12.79 -3.09 -4.45
C ILE A 39 -11.55 -3.98 -4.41
N ASP A 40 -11.52 -5.02 -5.25
CA ASP A 40 -10.35 -5.88 -5.42
C ASP A 40 -9.17 -5.09 -6.02
N ILE A 41 -8.00 -5.24 -5.39
CA ILE A 41 -6.74 -4.60 -5.76
C ILE A 41 -5.80 -5.63 -6.39
N ARG A 42 -5.17 -5.24 -7.50
CA ARG A 42 -4.16 -6.05 -8.17
C ARG A 42 -2.74 -5.65 -7.78
N LEU A 43 -1.88 -6.67 -7.82
CA LEU A 43 -0.44 -6.52 -7.66
C LEU A 43 0.17 -5.83 -8.88
N GLY A 44 0.99 -4.80 -8.67
CA GLY A 44 1.84 -4.20 -9.69
C GLY A 44 3.02 -5.10 -10.08
N ASN A 45 3.91 -4.57 -10.89
CA ASN A 45 5.11 -5.24 -11.41
C ASN A 45 6.42 -4.76 -10.78
N ASP A 46 6.37 -3.70 -9.98
CA ASP A 46 7.49 -3.17 -9.21
C ASP A 46 7.48 -3.71 -7.79
N PHE A 47 8.62 -4.28 -7.39
CA PHE A 47 8.87 -4.81 -6.06
C PHE A 47 10.09 -4.11 -5.45
N ILE A 48 10.08 -3.88 -4.14
CA ILE A 48 11.25 -3.48 -3.37
C ILE A 48 11.55 -4.62 -2.41
N VAL A 49 12.66 -5.28 -2.68
CA VAL A 49 13.13 -6.43 -1.89
C VAL A 49 14.15 -5.94 -0.89
N THR A 50 13.95 -6.39 0.35
CA THR A 50 14.87 -6.13 1.44
C THR A 50 16.02 -7.14 1.39
N ARG A 51 17.25 -6.65 1.30
CA ARG A 51 18.46 -7.47 1.31
C ARG A 51 19.00 -7.57 2.72
N ARG A 52 19.44 -8.77 3.11
CA ARG A 52 20.31 -8.93 4.27
C ARG A 52 21.62 -8.20 3.98
N GLY A 53 21.76 -7.00 4.53
CA GLY A 53 22.98 -6.21 4.46
C GLY A 53 23.90 -6.50 5.64
N ASN A 54 25.17 -6.11 5.50
CA ASN A 54 26.13 -6.08 6.62
C ASN A 54 25.87 -4.84 7.50
N LEU A 55 24.66 -4.74 8.04
CA LEU A 55 24.25 -3.72 9.00
C LEU A 55 24.07 -4.40 10.36
N ALA A 56 24.69 -3.86 11.41
CA ALA A 56 24.53 -4.37 12.76
C ALA A 56 23.10 -4.17 13.29
N SER A 57 22.49 -3.04 12.91
CA SER A 57 21.11 -2.68 13.23
C SER A 57 20.61 -1.62 12.25
N LEU A 58 19.28 -1.48 12.19
CA LEU A 58 18.57 -0.37 11.54
C LEU A 58 17.79 0.36 12.65
N ASP A 59 17.95 1.67 12.75
CA ASP A 59 17.20 2.52 13.68
C ASP A 59 16.18 3.35 12.88
N PRO A 60 14.88 2.99 12.90
CA PRO A 60 13.86 3.71 12.13
C PRO A 60 13.62 5.15 12.63
N ALA A 61 13.97 5.47 13.88
CA ALA A 61 13.72 6.78 14.46
C ALA A 61 14.72 7.83 13.96
N ARG A 62 15.93 7.39 13.57
CA ARG A 62 17.03 8.23 13.11
C ARG A 62 17.31 8.05 11.64
N GLN A 63 17.94 9.02 10.99
CA GLN A 63 18.33 8.89 9.60
C GLN A 63 19.58 8.02 9.50
N ASP A 64 19.54 6.95 8.71
CA ASP A 64 20.71 6.14 8.39
C ASP A 64 21.01 6.20 6.88
N VAL A 65 22.10 6.86 6.51
CA VAL A 65 22.53 6.97 5.10
C VAL A 65 22.79 5.61 4.43
N ARG A 66 23.00 4.56 5.23
CA ARG A 66 23.25 3.19 4.76
C ARG A 66 21.96 2.43 4.42
N GLU A 67 20.79 2.98 4.73
CA GLU A 67 19.48 2.40 4.43
C GLU A 67 19.30 2.11 2.94
N SER A 68 19.85 2.97 2.07
CA SER A 68 19.84 2.77 0.61
C SER A 68 20.49 1.44 0.16
N ARG A 69 21.34 0.82 0.99
CA ARG A 69 21.97 -0.47 0.73
C ARG A 69 21.11 -1.66 1.16
N TYR A 70 20.05 -1.42 1.92
CA TYR A 70 19.18 -2.44 2.50
C TYR A 70 18.06 -2.88 1.56
N GLN A 71 17.73 -2.09 0.55
CA GLN A 71 16.61 -2.38 -0.33
C GLN A 71 17.00 -2.24 -1.80
N THR A 72 16.37 -3.03 -2.66
CA THR A 72 16.60 -2.98 -4.11
C THR A 72 15.29 -3.10 -4.86
N LYS A 73 15.13 -2.30 -5.91
CA LYS A 73 14.00 -2.41 -6.83
C LYS A 73 14.19 -3.62 -7.75
N HIS A 74 13.14 -4.40 -7.89
CA HIS A 74 13.04 -5.56 -8.76
C HIS A 74 11.77 -5.43 -9.60
N PHE A 75 11.93 -5.49 -10.92
CA PHE A 75 10.82 -5.46 -11.86
C PHE A 75 10.56 -6.87 -12.36
N VAL A 76 9.30 -7.28 -12.44
CA VAL A 76 8.87 -8.59 -12.94
C VAL A 76 7.85 -8.39 -14.05
N ASN A 77 8.07 -9.02 -15.22
CA ASN A 77 7.11 -8.86 -16.31
C ASN A 77 5.77 -9.52 -15.96
N PHE A 78 4.69 -9.05 -16.59
CA PHE A 78 3.43 -9.78 -16.55
C PHE A 78 3.63 -11.21 -17.09
N LYS A 79 2.95 -12.18 -16.47
CA LYS A 79 3.07 -13.63 -16.72
C LYS A 79 4.39 -14.26 -16.22
N GLU A 80 5.30 -13.49 -15.64
CA GLU A 80 6.46 -14.04 -14.92
C GLU A 80 6.17 -14.12 -13.41
N PRO A 81 6.66 -15.16 -12.73
CA PRO A 81 6.48 -15.31 -11.29
C PRO A 81 7.49 -14.47 -10.49
N PHE A 82 7.02 -13.84 -9.42
CA PHE A 82 7.82 -13.40 -8.29
C PHE A 82 7.68 -14.41 -7.15
N TYR A 83 8.79 -14.84 -6.56
CA TYR A 83 8.78 -15.78 -5.44
C TYR A 83 8.99 -15.01 -4.13
N LEU A 84 7.96 -15.00 -3.28
CA LEU A 84 8.05 -14.44 -1.94
C LEU A 84 8.37 -15.56 -0.94
N HIS A 85 9.58 -15.56 -0.41
CA HIS A 85 10.04 -16.62 0.48
C HIS A 85 9.44 -16.50 1.89
N PRO A 86 9.38 -17.60 2.66
CA PRO A 86 8.98 -17.58 4.07
C PRO A 86 9.75 -16.52 4.87
N GLN A 87 9.03 -15.78 5.74
CA GLN A 87 9.55 -14.74 6.62
C GLN A 87 10.20 -13.55 5.89
N GLU A 88 9.92 -13.40 4.59
CA GLU A 88 10.38 -12.28 3.78
C GLU A 88 9.32 -11.19 3.72
N LEU A 89 9.73 -9.94 3.93
CA LEU A 89 8.93 -8.74 3.71
C LEU A 89 9.39 -8.05 2.42
N VAL A 90 8.45 -7.89 1.48
CA VAL A 90 8.67 -7.20 0.21
C VAL A 90 7.63 -6.08 0.07
N LEU A 91 8.04 -4.92 -0.45
CA LEU A 91 7.09 -3.88 -0.83
C LEU A 91 6.70 -4.07 -2.29
N ALA A 92 5.43 -3.86 -2.62
CA ALA A 92 4.96 -3.87 -4.00
C ALA A 92 3.95 -2.73 -4.21
N GLY A 93 3.93 -2.12 -5.40
CA GLY A 93 2.87 -1.17 -5.75
C GLY A 93 1.58 -1.89 -6.10
N THR A 94 0.42 -1.25 -5.89
CA THR A 94 -0.80 -1.65 -6.59
C THR A 94 -0.68 -1.39 -8.08
N LEU A 95 -1.36 -2.21 -8.89
CA LEU A 95 -1.51 -1.93 -10.32
C LEU A 95 -2.42 -0.73 -10.53
N GLU A 96 -3.46 -0.61 -9.71
CA GLU A 96 -4.39 0.50 -9.75
C GLU A 96 -3.80 1.76 -9.11
N TYR A 97 -4.02 2.90 -9.78
CA TYR A 97 -3.88 4.24 -9.24
C TYR A 97 -5.20 4.67 -8.59
N PHE A 98 -5.10 5.24 -7.40
CA PHE A 98 -6.22 5.70 -6.60
C PHE A 98 -6.25 7.22 -6.51
N ARG A 99 -7.45 7.81 -6.53
CA ARG A 99 -7.71 9.18 -6.12
C ARG A 99 -8.94 9.20 -5.21
N LEU A 100 -8.76 9.48 -3.93
CA LEU A 100 -9.86 9.59 -2.99
C LEU A 100 -10.35 11.04 -2.93
N PRO A 101 -11.67 11.28 -2.87
CA PRO A 101 -12.19 12.59 -2.51
C PRO A 101 -11.93 12.89 -1.02
N ILE A 102 -12.14 14.14 -0.61
CA ILE A 102 -11.83 14.61 0.75
C ILE A 102 -12.81 14.08 1.82
N ASP A 103 -13.95 13.56 1.39
CA ASP A 103 -15.01 13.00 2.24
C ASP A 103 -14.93 11.48 2.37
N VAL A 104 -13.84 10.86 1.90
CA VAL A 104 -13.66 9.41 1.91
C VAL A 104 -12.27 9.05 2.43
N ALA A 105 -12.22 8.10 3.35
CA ALA A 105 -10.99 7.40 3.74
C ALA A 105 -11.12 5.92 3.37
N ALA A 106 -10.01 5.18 3.39
CA ALA A 106 -10.06 3.75 3.10
C ALA A 106 -8.99 2.95 3.85
N THR A 107 -9.17 1.64 3.90
CA THR A 107 -8.21 0.69 4.45
C THR A 107 -7.99 -0.46 3.48
N VAL A 108 -6.72 -0.83 3.24
CA VAL A 108 -6.40 -2.03 2.46
C VAL A 108 -6.37 -3.24 3.37
N THR A 109 -6.94 -4.35 2.91
CA THR A 109 -6.96 -5.63 3.63
C THR A 109 -6.56 -6.76 2.70
N SER A 110 -6.01 -7.83 3.28
CA SER A 110 -5.71 -9.06 2.55
C SER A 110 -7.01 -9.73 2.10
N ARG A 111 -7.03 -10.32 0.90
CA ARG A 111 -8.14 -11.22 0.54
C ARG A 111 -7.99 -12.53 1.31
N SER A 112 -9.10 -13.09 1.76
CA SER A 112 -9.10 -14.30 2.59
C SER A 112 -8.36 -15.49 1.95
N GLN A 113 -8.43 -15.63 0.62
CA GLN A 113 -7.72 -16.68 -0.11
C GLN A 113 -6.20 -16.59 0.08
N TRP A 114 -5.63 -15.38 0.01
CA TRP A 114 -4.21 -15.15 0.19
C TRP A 114 -3.80 -15.27 1.66
N GLY A 115 -4.64 -14.76 2.58
CA GLY A 115 -4.43 -14.92 4.01
C GLY A 115 -4.32 -16.39 4.44
N ARG A 116 -5.16 -17.27 3.89
CA ARG A 116 -5.09 -18.72 4.17
C ARG A 116 -3.83 -19.40 3.62
N ALA A 117 -3.19 -18.82 2.60
CA ALA A 117 -1.92 -19.31 2.09
C ALA A 117 -0.71 -18.78 2.90
N GLY A 118 -0.93 -17.94 3.92
CA GLY A 118 0.12 -17.34 4.73
C GLY A 118 0.57 -15.96 4.24
N LEU A 119 -0.04 -15.40 3.18
CA LEU A 119 0.25 -14.03 2.75
C LEU A 119 -0.45 -13.03 3.68
N VAL A 120 0.34 -12.22 4.36
CA VAL A 120 -0.13 -11.08 5.12
C VAL A 120 0.22 -9.81 4.39
N ILE A 121 -0.78 -8.96 4.16
CA ILE A 121 -0.57 -7.58 3.74
C ILE A 121 -0.47 -6.76 5.02
N ALA A 122 0.76 -6.57 5.50
CA ALA A 122 1.10 -6.01 6.81
C ALA A 122 1.00 -4.47 6.87
N THR A 123 0.41 -3.87 5.84
CA THR A 123 0.59 -2.46 5.58
C THR A 123 -0.22 -1.59 6.52
N ALA A 124 0.39 -0.53 7.05
CA ALA A 124 -0.28 0.57 7.74
C ALA A 124 -1.13 1.41 6.75
N THR A 125 -2.16 0.80 6.15
CA THR A 125 -2.89 1.33 4.98
C THR A 125 -4.13 2.12 5.35
N ALA A 126 -4.03 3.02 6.32
CA ALA A 126 -4.98 4.12 6.35
C ALA A 126 -4.75 4.98 5.11
N VAL A 127 -5.60 4.83 4.10
CA VAL A 127 -5.60 5.69 2.91
C VAL A 127 -6.39 6.94 3.26
N HIS A 128 -5.66 8.04 3.41
CA HIS A 128 -6.22 9.30 3.89
C HIS A 128 -7.08 10.00 2.82
N PRO A 129 -8.02 10.86 3.24
CA PRO A 129 -8.80 11.66 2.31
C PRO A 129 -7.93 12.53 1.41
N GLY A 130 -8.35 12.66 0.15
CA GLY A 130 -7.56 13.39 -0.86
C GLY A 130 -6.31 12.66 -1.35
N PHE A 131 -6.01 11.43 -0.89
CA PHE A 131 -4.88 10.65 -1.39
C PHE A 131 -4.98 10.44 -2.90
N CYS A 132 -3.84 10.58 -3.58
CA CYS A 132 -3.69 10.37 -5.01
C CYS A 132 -2.44 9.50 -5.20
N GLY A 133 -2.48 8.37 -5.89
CA GLY A 133 -1.29 7.52 -6.10
C GLY A 133 -1.59 6.03 -6.20
N THR A 134 -0.56 5.25 -6.53
CA THR A 134 -0.52 3.81 -6.25
C THR A 134 -0.34 3.60 -4.74
N ILE A 135 -0.93 2.54 -4.22
CA ILE A 135 -0.77 2.16 -2.81
C ILE A 135 0.43 1.21 -2.73
N THR A 136 1.39 1.51 -1.86
CA THR A 136 2.43 0.55 -1.52
C THR A 136 1.84 -0.52 -0.61
N LEU A 137 2.02 -1.78 -0.96
CA LEU A 137 1.66 -2.97 -0.21
C LEU A 137 2.92 -3.52 0.46
N GLU A 138 2.81 -3.85 1.73
CA GLU A 138 3.81 -4.60 2.51
C GLU A 138 3.41 -6.07 2.54
N LEU A 139 4.06 -6.88 1.72
CA LEU A 139 3.75 -8.30 1.54
C LEU A 139 4.69 -9.15 2.39
N LEU A 140 4.12 -9.86 3.37
CA LEU A 140 4.84 -10.77 4.26
C LEU A 140 4.33 -12.19 4.08
N ASN A 141 5.22 -13.15 3.86
CA ASN A 141 4.88 -14.56 3.85
C ASN A 141 5.12 -15.17 5.23
N LEU A 142 4.04 -15.46 5.96
CA LEU A 142 4.05 -16.20 7.23
C LEU A 142 3.91 -17.72 7.06
N GLY A 143 3.77 -18.21 5.83
CA GLY A 143 3.76 -19.64 5.53
C GLY A 143 5.17 -20.24 5.53
N GLU A 144 5.23 -21.56 5.36
CA GLU A 144 6.48 -22.34 5.41
C GLU A 144 7.07 -22.63 4.02
N VAL A 145 6.37 -22.24 2.94
CA VAL A 145 6.81 -22.45 1.55
C VAL A 145 6.78 -21.13 0.76
N PRO A 146 7.60 -20.98 -0.29
CA PRO A 146 7.56 -19.80 -1.15
C PRO A 146 6.18 -19.62 -1.80
N LEU A 147 5.67 -18.39 -1.76
CA LEU A 147 4.46 -18.01 -2.48
C LEU A 147 4.83 -17.50 -3.86
N VAL A 148 4.08 -17.94 -4.87
CA VAL A 148 4.24 -17.48 -6.24
C VAL A 148 3.26 -16.35 -6.50
N LEU A 149 3.77 -15.15 -6.72
CA LEU A 149 3.01 -13.96 -7.01
C LEU A 149 3.16 -13.59 -8.48
N TYR A 150 2.06 -13.30 -9.15
CA TYR A 150 2.08 -12.83 -10.53
C TYR A 150 1.57 -11.38 -10.58
N PRO A 151 2.33 -10.45 -11.18
CA PRO A 151 1.83 -9.11 -11.47
C PRO A 151 0.48 -9.17 -12.21
N GLY A 152 -0.46 -8.32 -11.80
CA GLY A 152 -1.84 -8.27 -12.30
C GLY A 152 -2.84 -9.20 -11.61
N THR A 153 -2.42 -10.02 -10.64
CA THR A 153 -3.36 -10.84 -9.85
C THR A 153 -3.99 -10.05 -8.70
N CYS A 154 -5.24 -10.34 -8.34
CA CYS A 154 -5.94 -9.69 -7.23
C CYS A 154 -5.44 -10.23 -5.88
N VAL A 155 -4.56 -9.48 -5.21
CA VAL A 155 -3.91 -9.88 -3.94
C VAL A 155 -4.56 -9.27 -2.71
N ALA A 156 -5.15 -8.10 -2.85
CA ALA A 156 -5.73 -7.33 -1.76
C ALA A 156 -7.14 -6.84 -2.12
N GLN A 157 -7.79 -6.20 -1.17
CA GLN A 157 -9.02 -5.43 -1.39
C GLN A 157 -8.98 -4.15 -0.56
N ILE A 158 -9.67 -3.12 -1.00
CA ILE A 158 -9.79 -1.86 -0.28
C ILE A 158 -11.23 -1.62 0.16
N VAL A 159 -11.39 -1.23 1.42
CA VAL A 159 -12.67 -0.94 2.06
C VAL A 159 -12.72 0.56 2.32
N PHE A 160 -13.82 1.21 1.95
CA PHE A 160 -13.97 2.66 2.05
C PHE A 160 -14.91 3.05 3.19
N TYR A 161 -14.67 4.23 3.73
CA TYR A 161 -15.39 4.83 4.85
C TYR A 161 -15.71 6.28 4.54
N GLU A 162 -16.86 6.74 5.01
CA GLU A 162 -17.17 8.17 5.04
C GLU A 162 -16.22 8.90 6.01
N CYS A 163 -15.73 10.07 5.59
CA CYS A 163 -14.87 10.94 6.38
C CYS A 163 -15.50 12.33 6.51
N VAL A 164 -16.02 12.63 7.70
CA VAL A 164 -16.60 13.96 8.01
C VAL A 164 -15.47 14.92 8.40
N GLY A 165 -15.40 16.08 7.75
CA GLY A 165 -14.39 17.11 8.04
C GLY A 165 -12.98 16.74 7.59
N GLY A 166 -12.84 15.88 6.59
CA GLY A 166 -11.55 15.44 6.07
C GLY A 166 -10.68 16.58 5.56
N THR A 167 -9.38 16.44 5.73
CA THR A 167 -8.37 17.34 5.15
C THR A 167 -7.57 16.58 4.09
N ALA A 168 -7.23 17.27 3.01
CA ALA A 168 -6.49 16.65 1.92
C ALA A 168 -5.10 16.19 2.39
N TYR A 169 -4.77 14.94 2.06
CA TYR A 169 -3.44 14.38 2.28
C TYR A 169 -2.36 15.18 1.55
N LYS A 170 -1.29 15.56 2.28
CA LYS A 170 -0.13 16.30 1.75
C LYS A 170 1.19 15.57 1.99
N GLY A 171 1.14 14.26 2.22
CA GLY A 171 2.33 13.48 2.51
C GLY A 171 3.11 13.05 1.27
N GLN A 172 4.28 12.45 1.49
CA GLN A 172 5.27 12.11 0.45
C GLN A 172 4.80 11.04 -0.54
N MET A 173 3.75 10.29 -0.21
CA MET A 173 3.19 9.25 -1.08
C MET A 173 2.19 9.79 -2.10
N SER A 174 1.92 11.09 -2.11
CA SER A 174 1.02 11.68 -3.10
C SER A 174 1.63 11.58 -4.51
N HIS A 175 0.77 11.25 -5.47
CA HIS A 175 1.00 11.12 -6.91
C HIS A 175 2.05 10.08 -7.33
N LYS A 176 2.40 9.13 -6.44
CA LYS A 176 3.29 8.00 -6.81
C LYS A 176 2.59 7.05 -7.77
N THR A 177 3.38 6.40 -8.63
CA THR A 177 2.88 5.51 -9.69
C THR A 177 3.56 4.14 -9.69
N ASP A 178 4.47 3.89 -8.77
CA ASP A 178 5.26 2.67 -8.62
C ASP A 178 5.37 2.25 -7.15
N ALA A 179 6.03 1.12 -6.89
CA ALA A 179 6.49 0.81 -5.55
C ALA A 179 7.52 1.86 -5.11
N HIS A 180 7.19 2.61 -4.06
CA HIS A 180 8.03 3.69 -3.59
C HIS A 180 8.80 3.31 -2.33
N PHE A 181 10.07 3.76 -2.26
CA PHE A 181 10.85 3.78 -1.04
C PHE A 181 10.22 4.78 -0.06
N ALA A 182 9.35 4.31 0.83
CA ALA A 182 9.14 5.01 2.09
C ALA A 182 10.45 4.82 2.85
N GLY A 183 11.20 5.89 3.12
CA GLY A 183 12.42 5.76 3.92
C GLY A 183 12.13 4.90 5.16
N VAL A 184 12.88 3.81 5.34
CA VAL A 184 12.77 2.90 6.49
C VAL A 184 13.38 3.54 7.76
N SER A 185 13.99 4.71 7.61
CA SER A 185 14.63 5.51 8.65
C SER A 185 14.14 6.96 8.62
N ALA A 186 14.31 7.66 9.74
CA ALA A 186 13.87 9.03 9.97
C ALA A 186 12.35 9.27 9.86
N ASP A 187 11.58 8.86 10.87
CA ASP A 187 10.17 9.27 11.00
C ASP A 187 10.04 10.81 10.99
N MET A 188 9.72 11.41 9.85
CA MET A 188 9.67 12.86 9.70
C MET A 188 8.48 13.50 10.42
N LYS A 189 7.55 12.71 10.96
CA LYS A 189 6.42 13.21 11.74
C LYS A 189 6.73 13.31 13.23
N MET A 190 7.76 12.63 13.71
CA MET A 190 8.18 12.70 15.10
C MET A 190 8.99 13.99 15.31
N ASN A 191 8.29 15.06 15.70
CA ASN A 191 8.85 16.40 15.90
C ASN A 191 9.52 16.58 17.27
N ASP A 192 9.34 15.62 18.18
CA ASP A 192 9.83 15.59 19.55
C ASP A 192 10.96 14.56 19.76
N LYS A 193 11.66 14.19 18.67
CA LYS A 193 12.77 13.22 18.70
C LYS A 193 13.83 13.52 19.74
N GLU A 194 14.18 14.80 19.91
CA GLU A 194 15.21 15.24 20.86
C GLU A 194 14.81 14.98 22.32
N PHE A 195 13.51 14.89 22.62
CA PHE A 195 13.04 14.56 23.96
C PHE A 195 13.14 13.04 24.24
N TRP A 196 12.79 12.21 23.26
CA TRP A 196 12.69 10.75 23.44
C TRP A 196 13.98 10.00 23.12
N LEU A 197 14.86 10.56 22.29
CA LEU A 197 16.09 9.93 21.83
C LEU A 197 17.29 10.57 22.52
N PRO A 198 18.27 9.78 22.98
CA PRO A 198 19.50 10.33 23.53
C PRO A 198 20.29 11.10 22.46
N GLU A 199 21.06 12.10 22.87
CA GLU A 199 22.02 12.77 21.98
C GLU A 199 23.06 11.76 21.47
N GLN A 200 23.49 11.91 20.22
CA GLN A 200 24.59 11.11 19.68
C GLN A 200 25.92 11.66 20.22
N SER A 201 26.69 10.80 20.88
CA SER A 201 28.09 11.04 21.28
C SER A 201 29.03 11.01 20.08
#